data_AF-A0A386C8P3-F1
#
_entry.id   AF-A0A386C8P3-F1
#
_cell.length_a   1.000
_cell.length_b   1.000
_cell.length_c   1.000
_cell.angle_alpha   90.00
_cell.angle_beta   90.00
_cell.angle_gamma   90.00
#
_symmetry.space_group_name_H-M   'P 1'
#
loop_
_entity.id
_entity.type
_entity.pdbx_description
1 polymer ?
#
loop_
_entity_poly.entity_id
_entity_poly.type
_entity_poly.pdbx_seq_one_letter_code
_entity_poly.pdbx_strand_id
1 'polypeptide(L)' 'RRTGVPVLVNTSFNTRGEPIVCTPRDAIESFWTSPLDALVIGPFLLEKAESPAHEPASQAKDIA' A
#
# COMPACT_ATOMS: atom_id res chain seq x y z
N ARG A 1 1.49 22.65 7.54
CA ARG A 1 0.78 21.60 8.32
C ARG A 1 -0.32 21.05 7.42
N ARG A 2 -0.38 19.72 7.14
CA ARG A 2 -1.35 19.16 6.19
C ARG A 2 -2.66 18.66 6.83
N THR A 3 -2.58 17.98 7.98
CA THR A 3 -3.72 17.22 8.56
C THR A 3 -4.36 17.86 9.80
N GLY A 4 -3.81 18.95 10.34
CA GLY A 4 -4.31 19.56 11.59
C GLY A 4 -4.01 18.75 12.87
N VAL A 5 -3.81 17.43 12.78
CA VAL A 5 -3.45 16.53 13.89
C VAL A 5 -2.04 15.94 13.66
N PRO A 6 -1.10 16.07 14.61
CA PRO A 6 0.28 15.62 14.44
C PRO A 6 0.44 14.12 14.75
N VAL A 7 -0.36 13.26 14.11
CA VAL A 7 -0.37 11.81 14.33
C VAL A 7 -0.30 11.08 12.99
N LEU A 8 0.46 9.98 12.95
CA LEU A 8 0.58 9.07 11.82
C LEU A 8 0.26 7.65 12.28
N VAL A 9 -0.44 6.88 11.44
CA VAL A 9 -0.63 5.44 11.65
C VAL A 9 0.54 4.70 11.00
N ASN A 10 1.22 3.85 11.78
CA ASN A 10 2.27 2.97 11.30
C ASN A 10 1.81 1.52 11.49
N THR A 11 1.47 0.84 10.40
CA THR A 11 1.14 -0.59 10.40
C THR A 11 2.26 -1.37 9.74
N SER A 12 2.28 -2.68 9.93
CA SER A 12 3.14 -3.55 9.14
C SER A 12 2.84 -3.37 7.64
N PHE A 13 3.89 -3.38 6.82
CA PHE A 13 3.75 -3.37 5.37
C PHE A 13 3.76 -4.81 4.87
N ASN A 14 2.56 -5.32 4.57
CA ASN A 14 2.28 -6.63 4.00
C ASN A 14 0.88 -6.62 3.37
N THR A 15 0.57 -7.72 2.68
CA THR A 15 -0.80 -8.06 2.28
C THR A 15 -1.39 -9.03 3.30
N ARG A 16 -2.73 -9.07 3.44
CA ARG A 16 -3.38 -9.91 4.45
C ARG A 16 -2.95 -11.38 4.32
N GLY A 17 -2.41 -11.93 5.40
CA GLY A 17 -1.95 -13.32 5.45
C GLY A 17 -0.47 -13.51 5.09
N GLU A 18 0.20 -12.47 4.61
CA GLU A 18 1.61 -12.51 4.23
C GLU A 18 2.53 -11.96 5.33
N PRO A 19 3.80 -12.41 5.39
CA PRO A 19 4.83 -11.80 6.23
C PRO A 19 5.10 -10.33 5.85
N ILE A 20 5.76 -9.61 6.77
CA ILE A 20 6.29 -8.26 6.47
C ILE A 20 7.31 -8.37 5.33
N VAL A 21 7.28 -7.40 4.40
CA VAL A 21 8.20 -7.33 3.28
C VAL A 21 9.66 -7.21 3.75
N CYS A 22 10.57 -7.96 3.10
CA CYS A 22 11.99 -7.98 3.46
C CYS A 22 12.91 -7.59 2.30
N THR A 23 12.40 -7.58 1.06
CA THR A 23 13.16 -7.20 -0.12
C THR A 23 12.45 -6.09 -0.91
N PRO A 24 13.19 -5.31 -1.73
CA PRO A 24 12.56 -4.33 -2.64
C PRO A 24 11.56 -4.97 -3.61
N ARG A 25 11.77 -6.23 -3.99
CA ARG A 25 10.85 -7.00 -4.83
C ARG A 25 9.52 -7.22 -4.10
N ASP A 26 9.56 -7.75 -2.87
CA ASP A 26 8.36 -8.01 -2.07
C ASP A 26 7.56 -6.71 -1.85
N ALA A 27 8.27 -5.60 -1.62
CA ALA A 27 7.66 -4.29 -1.43
C ALA A 27 6.93 -3.80 -2.69
N ILE A 28 7.51 -4.00 -3.89
CA ILE A 28 6.86 -3.66 -5.16
C ILE A 28 5.64 -4.55 -5.41
N GLU A 29 5.76 -5.86 -5.17
CA GLU A 29 4.66 -6.83 -5.37
C GLU A 29 3.50 -6.57 -4.40
N SER A 30 3.79 -6.34 -3.12
CA SER A 30 2.78 -5.97 -2.12
C SER A 30 2.16 -4.61 -2.43
N PHE A 31 2.96 -3.60 -2.81
CA PHE A 31 2.44 -2.28 -3.20
C PHE A 31 1.46 -2.37 -4.37
N TRP A 32 1.82 -3.09 -5.45
CA TRP A 32 1.01 -3.16 -6.67
C TRP A 32 -0.37 -3.79 -6.42
N THR A 33 -0.44 -4.75 -5.50
CA THR A 33 -1.68 -5.46 -5.13
C THR A 33 -2.47 -4.79 -3.99
N SER A 34 -1.87 -3.85 -3.26
CA SER A 34 -2.50 -3.11 -2.17
C SER A 34 -3.31 -1.89 -2.67
N PRO A 35 -4.21 -1.32 -1.84
CA PRO A 35 -4.87 -0.05 -2.15
C PRO A 35 -3.99 1.19 -1.84
N LEU A 36 -2.70 1.04 -1.57
CA LEU A 36 -1.81 2.18 -1.28
C LEU A 36 -1.58 3.04 -2.53
N ASP A 37 -1.51 4.35 -2.33
CA ASP A 37 -1.34 5.33 -3.41
C ASP A 37 0.13 5.47 -3.85
N ALA A 38 1.05 5.41 -2.89
CA ALA A 38 2.48 5.62 -3.11
C ALA A 38 3.36 4.67 -2.30
N LEU A 39 4.51 4.32 -2.88
CA LEU A 39 5.56 3.53 -2.26
C LEU A 39 6.87 4.30 -2.30
N VAL A 40 7.47 4.49 -1.13
CA VAL A 40 8.80 5.09 -0.97
C VAL A 40 9.77 4.04 -0.49
N ILE A 41 10.81 3.75 -1.30
CA ILE A 41 11.87 2.80 -0.94
C ILE A 41 13.22 3.44 -1.25
N GLY A 42 14.01 3.74 -0.21
CA GLY A 42 15.27 4.45 -0.38
C GLY A 42 15.06 5.79 -1.09
N PRO A 43 15.81 6.12 -2.16
CA PRO A 43 15.67 7.38 -2.90
C PRO A 43 14.56 7.35 -3.96
N PHE A 44 13.78 6.28 -4.06
CA PHE A 44 12.78 6.10 -5.11
C PHE A 44 11.36 6.32 -4.58
N LEU A 45 10.55 7.01 -5.39
CA LEU A 45 9.12 7.19 -5.21
C LEU A 45 8.40 6.52 -6.39
N LEU A 46 7.48 5.62 -6.08
CA LEU A 46 6.57 5.00 -7.03
C LEU A 46 5.15 5.46 -6.71
N GLU A 47 4.44 5.92 -7.71
CA GLU A 47 3.02 6.31 -7.63
C GLU A 47 2.25 5.48 -8.66
N LYS A 48 1.07 4.98 -8.28
CA LYS A 48 0.19 4.34 -9.25
C LYS A 48 -0.36 5.41 -10.18
N ALA A 49 -0.22 5.21 -11.49
CA ALA A 49 -0.84 6.10 -12.46
C ALA A 49 -2.36 6.09 -12.23
N GLU A 50 -2.99 7.27 -12.17
CA GLU A 50 -4.45 7.39 -12.15
C GLU A 50 -5.01 6.78 -13.44
N SER A 51 -5.32 5.49 -13.39
CA SER A 51 -6.07 4.83 -14.45
C SER A 51 -7.54 4.94 -14.09
N PRO A 52 -8.43 5.41 -14.99
CA PRO A 52 -9.88 5.37 -14.76
C PRO A 52 -10.44 3.95 -14.57
N ALA A 53 -9.59 2.92 -14.66
CA ALA A 53 -9.89 1.50 -14.46
C ALA A 53 -9.27 0.90 -13.19
N HIS A 54 -8.65 1.69 -12.30
CA HIS A 54 -8.24 1.17 -10.99
C HIS A 54 -9.47 1.07 -10.08
N GLU A 55 -10.28 0.03 -10.29
CA GLU A 55 -11.16 -0.44 -9.23
C GLU A 55 -10.28 -0.77 -8.02
N PRO A 56 -10.55 -0.22 -6.82
CA PRO A 56 -9.84 -0.63 -5.63
C PRO A 56 -10.01 -2.15 -5.51
N ALA A 57 -8.88 -2.87 -5.36
CA ALA A 57 -8.87 -4.32 -5.27
C ALA A 57 -9.98 -4.80 -4.33
N SER A 58 -11.04 -5.37 -4.91
CA SER A 58 -12.17 -5.90 -4.16
C SER A 58 -11.73 -7.15 -3.46
N GLN A 59 -11.25 -7.04 -2.22
CA GLN A 59 -11.07 -8.19 -1.32
C GLN A 59 -11.40 -7.81 0.13
N ALA A 60 -12.71 -7.86 0.43
CA ALA A 60 -13.27 -8.47 1.63
C ALA A 60 -14.81 -8.51 1.51
N LYS A 61 -15.32 -9.23 0.50
CA LYS A 61 -16.61 -9.92 0.65
C LYS A 61 -16.25 -11.28 1.19
N ASP A 62 -16.32 -11.41 2.51
CA ASP A 62 -16.40 -12.66 3.30
C ASP A 62 -15.89 -12.31 4.69
N ILE A 63 -16.79 -11.90 5.60
CA ILE A 63 -17.20 -12.69 6.77
C ILE A 63 -18.55 -12.12 7.24
N ALA A 64 -19.53 -13.01 7.40
CA ALA A 64 -20.72 -12.79 8.20
C ALA A 64 -20.37 -12.65 9.70
#